data_AF-A0A3P6FQ98-F1
#
_entry.id   AF-A0A3P6FQ98-F1
#
_cell.length_a   1.000
_cell.length_b   1.000
_cell.length_c   1.000
_cell.angle_alpha   90.00
_cell.angle_beta   90.00
_cell.angle_gamma   90.00
#
_symmetry.space_group_name_H-M   'P 1'
#
loop_
_entity.id
_entity.type
_entity.pdbx_description
1 polymer ?
#
loop_
_entity_poly.entity_id
_entity_poly.type
_entity_poly.pdbx_seq_one_letter_code
_entity_poly.pdbx_strand_id
1 'polypeptide(L)'
;MQQFLTSVLIESGPESVPYVESSKPLIRQHLLDLISCYPSLNPKTATFIHNDGCPSINLLQADGTIPMDYHGVTYNIPVIIWLLDSYPFHPPCVYLNPTPGMIIKRPHAHVTPSGLVSFPYLHNWAYPSSNLVDLVSELTASFARDPPLYSRRRPQPKQSSPLRDQSLSRPFHHVHHHQQSDDVAVVYKKEAIDKVIRELAELSLQRVLRRREELRKRSTEG
;
A
#
# COMPACT_ATOMS: atom_id res chain seq x y z
N MET A 1 -7.12 -12.20 20.92
CA MET A 1 -6.57 -12.55 19.59
C MET A 1 -6.73 -14.02 19.24
N GLN A 2 -6.29 -14.98 20.06
CA GLN A 2 -6.45 -16.42 19.76
C GLN A 2 -7.89 -16.84 19.46
N GLN A 3 -8.85 -16.40 20.28
CA GLN A 3 -10.29 -16.69 20.07
C GLN A 3 -10.82 -16.08 18.77
N PHE A 4 -10.40 -14.86 18.42
CA PHE A 4 -10.76 -14.22 17.15
C PHE A 4 -10.31 -15.05 15.95
N LEU A 5 -9.03 -15.45 15.92
CA LEU A 5 -8.48 -16.25 14.83
C LEU A 5 -9.19 -17.61 14.72
N THR A 6 -9.44 -18.28 15.84
CA THR A 6 -10.21 -19.53 15.84
C THR A 6 -11.61 -19.32 15.27
N SER A 7 -12.33 -18.28 15.72
CA SER A 7 -13.69 -17.98 15.27
C SER A 7 -13.75 -17.73 13.76
N VAL A 8 -12.87 -16.88 13.23
CA VAL A 8 -12.83 -16.55 11.80
C VAL A 8 -12.52 -17.78 10.95
N LEU A 9 -11.60 -18.63 11.40
CA LEU A 9 -11.17 -19.79 10.62
C LEU A 9 -12.22 -20.90 10.57
N ILE A 10 -13.09 -21.01 11.59
CA ILE A 10 -14.20 -21.98 11.58
C ILE A 10 -15.51 -21.39 11.03
N GLU A 11 -15.53 -20.08 10.74
CA GLU A 11 -16.72 -19.39 10.24
C GLU A 11 -17.17 -19.96 8.90
N SER A 12 -18.49 -20.08 8.75
CA SER A 12 -19.14 -20.58 7.54
C SER A 12 -20.12 -19.53 7.01
N GLY A 13 -20.27 -19.45 5.69
CA GLY A 13 -21.19 -18.50 5.04
C GLY A 13 -20.47 -17.46 4.17
N PRO A 14 -21.16 -16.36 3.81
CA PRO A 14 -20.64 -15.38 2.85
C PRO A 14 -19.39 -14.63 3.35
N GLU A 15 -19.22 -14.52 4.66
CA GLU A 15 -18.06 -13.88 5.29
C GLU A 15 -16.92 -14.88 5.59
N SER A 16 -17.08 -16.16 5.23
CA SER A 16 -16.04 -17.17 5.47
C SER A 16 -14.79 -16.90 4.66
N VAL A 17 -13.65 -17.23 5.25
CA VAL A 17 -12.35 -17.14 4.58
C VAL A 17 -12.11 -18.38 3.70
N PRO A 18 -11.62 -18.23 2.46
CA PRO A 18 -11.55 -19.30 1.45
C PRO A 18 -10.32 -20.22 1.63
N TYR A 19 -9.88 -20.47 2.86
CA TYR A 19 -8.72 -21.33 3.13
C TYR A 19 -9.11 -22.80 3.17
N VAL A 20 -8.25 -23.65 2.61
CA VAL A 20 -8.38 -25.11 2.75
C VAL A 20 -8.30 -25.50 4.23
N GLU A 21 -9.15 -26.44 4.66
CA GLU A 21 -9.26 -26.86 6.07
C GLU A 21 -7.91 -27.27 6.69
N SER A 22 -7.06 -27.95 5.92
CA SER A 22 -5.72 -28.37 6.36
C SER A 22 -4.77 -27.20 6.63
N SER A 23 -4.99 -26.05 5.98
CA SER A 23 -4.14 -24.86 6.14
C SER A 23 -4.56 -23.97 7.31
N LYS A 24 -5.82 -24.06 7.76
CA LYS A 24 -6.36 -23.18 8.80
C LYS A 24 -5.59 -23.24 10.13
N PRO A 25 -5.23 -24.41 10.69
CA PRO A 25 -4.43 -24.48 11.90
C PRO A 25 -3.04 -23.83 11.73
N LEU A 26 -2.44 -23.98 10.54
CA LEU A 26 -1.14 -23.39 10.20
C LEU A 26 -1.24 -21.86 10.13
N ILE A 27 -2.25 -21.32 9.44
CA ILE A 27 -2.53 -19.89 9.36
C ILE A 27 -2.68 -19.29 10.76
N ARG A 28 -3.47 -19.95 11.62
CA ARG A 28 -3.64 -19.54 13.02
C ARG A 28 -2.30 -19.46 13.73
N GLN A 29 -1.49 -20.51 13.65
CA GLN A 29 -0.19 -20.57 14.32
C GLN A 29 0.76 -19.49 13.79
N HIS A 30 0.91 -19.37 12.47
CA HIS A 30 1.81 -18.40 11.85
C HIS A 30 1.43 -16.95 12.21
N LEU A 31 0.14 -16.63 12.31
CA LEU A 31 -0.32 -15.32 12.76
C LEU A 31 -0.05 -15.08 14.25
N LEU A 32 -0.17 -16.11 15.10
CA LEU A 32 0.16 -16.00 16.53
C LEU A 32 1.66 -15.80 16.74
N ASP A 33 2.51 -16.48 15.98
CA ASP A 33 3.95 -16.31 16.03
C ASP A 33 4.36 -14.91 15.55
N LEU A 34 3.74 -14.45 14.46
CA LEU A 34 3.96 -13.11 13.91
C LEU A 34 3.67 -12.01 14.95
N ILE A 35 2.50 -12.02 15.59
CA ILE A 35 2.13 -10.97 16.55
C ILE A 35 2.91 -11.07 17.87
N SER A 36 3.46 -12.25 18.19
CA SER A 36 4.32 -12.41 19.35
C SER A 36 5.66 -11.71 19.15
N CYS A 37 6.18 -11.72 17.91
CA CYS A 37 7.42 -11.02 17.54
C CYS A 37 7.18 -9.54 17.17
N TYR A 38 6.03 -9.22 16.58
CA TYR A 38 5.68 -7.88 16.09
C TYR A 38 4.29 -7.46 16.61
N PRO A 39 4.17 -7.04 17.88
CA PRO A 39 2.87 -6.76 18.51
C PRO A 39 2.07 -5.60 17.91
N SER A 40 2.70 -4.75 17.10
CA SER A 40 2.04 -3.67 16.36
C SER A 40 1.25 -4.16 15.15
N LEU A 41 1.45 -5.40 14.71
CA LEU A 41 0.67 -6.03 13.65
C LEU A 41 -0.60 -6.66 14.23
N ASN A 42 -1.75 -6.31 13.68
CA ASN A 42 -3.05 -6.75 14.15
C ASN A 42 -3.74 -7.63 13.10
N PRO A 43 -3.93 -8.94 13.40
CA PRO A 43 -4.73 -9.81 12.58
C PRO A 43 -6.18 -9.34 12.53
N LYS A 44 -6.74 -9.25 11.33
CA LYS A 44 -8.15 -8.94 11.09
C LYS A 44 -8.63 -9.53 9.77
N THR A 45 -9.93 -9.61 9.59
CA THR A 45 -10.54 -9.91 8.29
C THR A 45 -10.74 -8.63 7.49
N ALA A 46 -10.66 -8.72 6.17
CA ALA A 46 -11.08 -7.66 5.27
C ALA A 46 -11.36 -8.18 3.86
N THR A 47 -12.15 -7.42 3.12
CA THR A 47 -12.42 -7.65 1.71
C THR A 47 -11.19 -7.33 0.86
N PHE A 48 -10.63 -8.35 0.24
CA PHE A 48 -9.57 -8.25 -0.74
C PHE A 48 -10.16 -8.12 -2.15
N ILE A 49 -9.65 -7.15 -2.92
CA ILE A 49 -10.09 -6.91 -4.30
C ILE A 49 -8.97 -7.34 -5.23
N HIS A 50 -9.25 -8.32 -6.08
CA HIS A 50 -8.29 -8.78 -7.07
C HIS A 50 -8.15 -7.77 -8.21
N ASN A 51 -6.92 -7.65 -8.75
CA ASN A 51 -6.64 -6.74 -9.87
C ASN A 51 -7.14 -7.27 -11.23
N ASP A 52 -7.51 -8.54 -11.30
CA ASP A 52 -7.93 -9.26 -12.51
C ASP A 52 -9.45 -9.22 -12.77
N GLY A 53 -10.21 -8.58 -11.88
CA GLY A 53 -11.67 -8.50 -11.96
C GLY A 53 -12.40 -9.72 -11.38
N CYS A 54 -11.69 -10.63 -10.71
CA CYS A 54 -12.32 -11.65 -9.89
C CYS A 54 -13.15 -11.01 -8.75
N PRO A 55 -14.20 -11.72 -8.28
CA PRO A 55 -14.99 -11.26 -7.15
C PRO A 55 -14.10 -10.94 -5.94
N SER A 56 -14.48 -9.91 -5.19
CA SER A 56 -13.81 -9.63 -3.93
C SER A 56 -14.05 -10.76 -2.92
N ILE A 57 -13.03 -11.14 -2.17
CA ILE A 57 -13.07 -12.24 -1.21
C ILE A 57 -12.69 -11.75 0.19
N ASN A 58 -13.26 -12.34 1.24
CA ASN A 58 -12.86 -12.02 2.60
C ASN A 58 -11.59 -12.82 2.96
N LEU A 59 -10.53 -12.13 3.38
CA LEU A 59 -9.25 -12.74 3.76
C LEU A 59 -8.81 -12.29 5.15
N LEU A 60 -7.96 -13.09 5.78
CA LEU A 60 -7.15 -12.65 6.91
C LEU A 60 -5.98 -11.80 6.41
N GLN A 61 -5.70 -10.74 7.16
CA GLN A 61 -4.53 -9.89 7.00
C GLN A 61 -3.94 -9.53 8.36
N ALA A 62 -2.65 -9.21 8.39
CA ALA A 62 -2.02 -8.50 9.50
C ALA A 62 -1.76 -7.04 9.08
N ASP A 63 -2.41 -6.10 9.74
CA ASP A 63 -2.28 -4.65 9.47
C ASP A 63 -1.67 -3.94 10.68
N GLY A 64 -0.70 -3.09 10.44
CA GLY A 64 -0.03 -2.35 11.49
C GLY A 64 1.29 -1.76 11.03
N THR A 65 2.27 -1.73 11.91
CA THR A 65 3.61 -1.22 11.60
C THR A 65 4.69 -2.25 11.89
N ILE A 66 5.81 -2.18 11.17
CA ILE A 66 7.03 -2.92 11.45
C ILE A 66 8.17 -1.95 11.76
N PRO A 67 9.09 -2.30 12.68
CA PRO A 67 10.24 -1.46 12.97
C PRO A 67 11.21 -1.46 11.78
N MET A 68 11.89 -0.34 11.57
CA MET A 68 12.93 -0.19 10.56
C MET A 68 13.98 0.79 11.07
N ASP A 69 15.22 0.32 11.23
CA ASP A 69 16.32 1.15 11.71
C ASP A 69 17.00 1.87 10.56
N TYR A 70 17.04 3.20 10.61
CA TYR A 70 17.70 4.02 9.62
C TYR A 70 18.49 5.15 10.29
N HIS A 71 19.81 5.16 10.05
CA HIS A 71 20.75 6.12 10.66
C HIS A 71 20.60 6.26 12.19
N GLY A 72 20.46 5.13 12.90
CA GLY A 72 20.37 5.10 14.36
C GLY A 72 19.01 5.51 14.95
N VAL A 73 18.00 5.70 14.10
CA VAL A 73 16.61 5.95 14.51
C VAL A 73 15.71 4.83 14.01
N THR A 74 14.89 4.28 14.90
CA THR A 74 13.86 3.30 14.55
C THR A 74 12.59 4.01 14.09
N TYR A 75 12.18 3.74 12.86
CA TYR A 75 10.94 4.18 12.26
C TYR A 75 9.91 3.05 12.25
N ASN A 76 8.62 3.39 12.42
CA ASN A 76 7.52 2.44 12.32
C ASN A 76 6.89 2.52 10.93
N ILE A 77 7.17 1.53 10.08
CA ILE A 77 6.72 1.49 8.69
C ILE A 77 5.36 0.80 8.61
N PRO A 78 4.30 1.48 8.14
CA PRO A 78 2.98 0.89 8.05
C PRO A 78 2.90 -0.10 6.90
N VAL A 79 2.45 -1.32 7.22
CA VAL A 79 2.33 -2.44 6.29
C VAL A 79 1.01 -3.18 6.48
N ILE A 80 0.56 -3.79 5.39
CA ILE A 80 -0.54 -4.75 5.38
C ILE A 80 -0.02 -6.03 4.73
N ILE A 81 -0.16 -7.15 5.43
CA ILE A 81 0.23 -8.49 4.97
C ILE A 81 -1.04 -9.31 4.80
N TRP A 82 -1.46 -9.52 3.55
CA TRP A 82 -2.62 -10.34 3.19
C TRP A 82 -2.24 -11.80 3.07
N LEU A 83 -2.99 -12.69 3.72
CA LEU A 83 -2.87 -14.13 3.52
C LEU A 83 -3.82 -14.55 2.41
N LEU A 84 -3.28 -14.81 1.22
CA LEU A 84 -4.06 -15.27 0.06
C LEU A 84 -4.62 -16.68 0.30
N ASP A 85 -5.65 -17.04 -0.45
CA ASP A 85 -6.34 -18.34 -0.40
C ASP A 85 -5.40 -19.57 -0.43
N SER A 86 -4.29 -19.43 -1.17
CA SER A 86 -3.26 -20.44 -1.39
C SER A 86 -2.15 -20.48 -0.34
N TYR A 87 -2.21 -19.62 0.68
CA TYR A 87 -1.28 -19.62 1.81
C TYR A 87 -1.45 -20.90 2.67
N PRO A 88 -0.36 -21.51 3.20
CA PRO A 88 1.04 -21.06 3.17
C PRO A 88 1.85 -21.56 1.98
N PHE A 89 1.29 -22.32 1.04
CA PHE A 89 2.03 -22.89 -0.08
C PHE A 89 2.51 -21.82 -1.07
N HIS A 90 1.84 -20.67 -1.10
CA HIS A 90 2.23 -19.47 -1.82
C HIS A 90 2.47 -18.30 -0.85
N PRO A 91 3.29 -17.30 -1.24
CA PRO A 91 3.60 -16.17 -0.38
C PRO A 91 2.36 -15.32 -0.05
N PRO A 92 2.38 -14.60 1.08
CA PRO A 92 1.40 -13.55 1.32
C PRO A 92 1.60 -12.38 0.34
N CYS A 93 0.57 -11.54 0.20
CA CYS A 93 0.65 -10.29 -0.55
C CYS A 93 0.90 -9.11 0.39
N VAL A 94 1.98 -8.36 0.19
CA VAL A 94 2.40 -7.31 1.11
C VAL A 94 2.28 -5.94 0.46
N TYR A 95 1.61 -5.02 1.16
CA TYR A 95 1.51 -3.61 0.77
C TYR A 95 2.07 -2.70 1.87
N LEU A 96 2.65 -1.59 1.46
CA LEU A 96 2.79 -0.44 2.35
C LEU A 96 1.45 0.27 2.49
N ASN A 97 1.17 0.79 3.68
CA ASN A 97 -0.05 1.55 3.97
C ASN A 97 0.30 2.97 4.46
N PRO A 98 0.80 3.87 3.59
CA PRO A 98 1.32 5.18 4.01
C PRO A 98 0.23 6.01 4.70
N THR A 99 0.56 6.59 5.85
CA THR A 99 -0.33 7.53 6.54
C THR A 99 -0.39 8.89 5.83
N PRO A 100 -1.38 9.76 6.12
CA PRO A 100 -1.44 11.09 5.55
C PRO A 100 -0.16 11.90 5.81
N GLY A 101 0.58 12.18 4.75
CA GLY A 101 1.87 12.86 4.83
C GLY A 101 3.06 11.93 4.66
N MET A 102 2.88 10.63 4.44
CA MET A 102 3.92 9.75 3.92
C MET A 102 3.80 9.63 2.39
N ILE A 103 4.93 9.44 1.71
CA ILE A 103 5.02 9.25 0.27
C ILE A 103 5.96 8.07 0.01
N ILE A 104 5.55 7.16 -0.86
CA ILE A 104 6.41 6.07 -1.34
C ILE A 104 7.55 6.66 -2.18
N LYS A 105 8.79 6.29 -1.83
CA LYS A 105 10.00 6.63 -2.61
C LYS A 105 9.85 6.11 -4.04
N ARG A 106 10.20 6.95 -5.03
CA ARG A 106 10.17 6.57 -6.45
C ARG A 106 11.44 7.06 -7.15
N PRO A 107 12.15 6.20 -7.89
CA PRO A 107 11.96 4.74 -7.97
C PRO A 107 12.39 4.05 -6.66
N HIS A 108 11.82 2.87 -6.40
CA HIS A 108 12.25 1.97 -5.32
C HIS A 108 12.38 0.55 -5.89
N ALA A 109 13.44 -0.17 -5.52
CA ALA A 109 13.77 -1.46 -6.14
C ALA A 109 12.73 -2.55 -5.83
N HIS A 110 12.09 -2.48 -4.66
CA HIS A 110 11.21 -3.52 -4.14
C HIS A 110 9.76 -3.08 -3.91
N VAL A 111 9.41 -1.84 -4.25
CA VAL A 111 8.09 -1.29 -3.92
C VAL A 111 7.54 -0.51 -5.11
N THR A 112 6.35 -0.89 -5.55
CA THR A 112 5.67 -0.22 -6.67
C THR A 112 5.06 1.12 -6.22
N PRO A 113 4.65 1.99 -7.16
CA PRO A 113 3.93 3.22 -6.84
C PRO A 113 2.64 3.04 -6.03
N SER A 114 1.99 1.87 -6.12
CA SER A 114 0.78 1.52 -5.35
C SER A 114 1.08 0.95 -3.96
N GLY A 115 2.37 0.78 -3.62
CA GLY A 115 2.80 0.24 -2.33
C GLY A 115 2.96 -1.28 -2.32
N LEU A 116 2.72 -1.98 -3.44
CA LEU A 116 2.95 -3.43 -3.52
C LEU A 116 4.45 -3.71 -3.33
N VAL A 117 4.76 -4.59 -2.40
CA VAL A 117 6.12 -5.03 -2.10
C VAL A 117 6.45 -6.29 -2.91
N SER A 118 7.61 -6.31 -3.54
CA SER A 118 8.11 -7.41 -4.37
C SER A 118 9.62 -7.51 -4.19
N PHE A 119 10.09 -8.53 -3.46
CA PHE A 119 11.50 -8.69 -3.09
C PHE A 119 11.90 -10.17 -2.94
N PRO A 120 13.21 -10.48 -2.89
CA PRO A 120 13.71 -11.85 -3.03
C PRO A 120 13.07 -12.90 -2.10
N TYR A 121 12.79 -12.55 -0.85
CA TYR A 121 12.19 -13.51 0.09
C TYR A 121 10.76 -13.91 -0.31
N LEU A 122 9.96 -12.99 -0.87
CA LEU A 122 8.64 -13.31 -1.42
C LEU A 122 8.74 -14.13 -2.71
N HIS A 123 9.73 -13.83 -3.56
CA HIS A 123 9.94 -14.57 -4.82
C HIS A 123 10.38 -16.01 -4.59
N ASN A 124 11.18 -16.24 -3.54
CA ASN A 124 11.71 -17.55 -3.19
C ASN A 124 10.91 -18.23 -2.06
N TRP A 125 9.67 -17.78 -1.82
CA TRP A 125 8.83 -18.34 -0.78
C TRP A 125 8.61 -19.84 -1.00
N ALA A 126 8.99 -20.63 -0.01
CA ALA A 126 8.89 -22.08 -0.06
C ALA A 126 8.47 -22.62 1.32
N TYR A 127 7.21 -23.03 1.45
CA TYR A 127 6.74 -23.70 2.66
C TYR A 127 7.30 -25.14 2.73
N PRO A 128 7.76 -25.62 3.91
CA PRO A 128 7.69 -25.00 5.23
C PRO A 128 8.88 -24.11 5.64
N SER A 129 9.87 -23.91 4.77
CA SER A 129 11.06 -23.12 5.09
C SER A 129 10.78 -21.63 5.26
N SER A 130 9.78 -21.09 4.57
CA SER A 130 9.37 -19.69 4.67
C SER A 130 8.21 -19.49 5.64
N ASN A 131 8.32 -18.46 6.49
CA ASN A 131 7.28 -18.05 7.45
C ASN A 131 7.14 -16.51 7.53
N LEU A 132 6.10 -16.05 8.26
CA LEU A 132 5.76 -14.62 8.38
C LEU A 132 6.74 -13.82 9.27
N VAL A 133 7.34 -14.46 10.28
CA VAL A 133 8.29 -13.78 11.17
C VAL A 133 9.54 -13.41 10.38
N ASP A 134 10.09 -14.38 9.65
CA ASP A 134 11.25 -14.18 8.79
C ASP A 134 10.94 -13.22 7.63
N LEU A 135 9.72 -13.27 7.06
CA LEU A 135 9.27 -12.29 6.08
C LEU A 135 9.40 -10.86 6.60
N VAL A 136 8.92 -10.59 7.83
CA VAL A 136 8.99 -9.26 8.42
C VAL A 136 10.42 -8.88 8.79
N SER A 137 11.22 -9.82 9.32
CA SER A 137 12.63 -9.60 9.61
C SER A 137 13.41 -9.17 8.36
N GLU A 138 13.24 -9.89 7.25
CA GLU A 138 13.87 -9.58 5.96
C GLU A 138 13.36 -8.26 5.37
N LEU A 139 12.07 -7.95 5.56
CA LEU A 139 11.48 -6.69 5.12
C LEU A 139 12.06 -5.50 5.89
N THR A 140 12.15 -5.60 7.21
CA THR A 140 12.81 -4.61 8.09
C THR A 140 14.26 -4.37 7.67
N ALA A 141 15.03 -5.44 7.45
CA ALA A 141 16.43 -5.35 7.02
C ALA A 141 16.57 -4.73 5.62
N SER A 142 15.67 -5.06 4.70
CA SER A 142 15.64 -4.49 3.35
C SER A 142 15.35 -2.98 3.38
N PHE A 143 14.32 -2.57 4.12
CA PHE A 143 13.94 -1.16 4.24
C PHE A 143 14.92 -0.32 5.07
N ALA A 144 15.70 -0.94 5.96
CA ALA A 144 16.82 -0.26 6.63
C ALA A 144 17.92 0.16 5.65
N ARG A 145 18.14 -0.61 4.58
CA ARG A 145 19.13 -0.30 3.53
C ARG A 145 18.58 0.72 2.52
N ASP A 146 17.32 0.57 2.13
CA ASP A 146 16.63 1.48 1.22
C ASP A 146 15.23 1.83 1.77
N PRO A 147 15.09 2.97 2.50
CA PRO A 147 13.80 3.34 3.07
C PRO A 147 12.73 3.57 2.00
N PRO A 148 11.56 2.91 2.10
CA PRO A 148 10.55 2.97 1.06
C PRO A 148 9.59 4.16 1.21
N LEU A 149 9.58 4.84 2.38
CA LEU A 149 8.67 5.94 2.69
C LEU A 149 9.44 7.19 3.14
N TYR A 150 8.95 8.35 2.73
CA TYR A 150 9.37 9.65 3.22
C TYR A 150 8.21 10.45 3.78
N SER A 151 8.47 11.26 4.81
CA SER A 151 7.51 12.25 5.29
C SER A 151 7.51 13.50 4.40
N ARG A 152 6.33 13.90 3.95
CA ARG A 152 6.06 15.18 3.29
C ARG A 152 6.24 16.29 4.32
N ARG A 153 7.24 17.16 4.13
CA ARG A 153 7.36 18.39 4.92
C ARG A 153 6.08 19.20 4.72
N ARG A 154 5.40 19.57 5.82
CA ARG A 154 4.36 20.60 5.76
C ARG A 154 5.06 21.94 5.52
N PRO A 155 4.62 22.78 4.57
CA PRO A 155 5.07 24.16 4.52
C PRO A 155 4.76 24.78 5.89
N GLN A 156 5.78 25.19 6.64
CA GLN A 156 5.53 26.02 7.81
C GLN A 156 4.89 27.32 7.28
N PRO A 157 3.75 27.77 7.84
CA PRO A 157 3.29 29.12 7.55
C PRO A 157 4.43 30.05 7.96
N LYS A 158 4.95 30.83 7.01
CA LYS A 158 5.92 31.89 7.28
C LYS A 158 5.28 32.77 8.35
N GLN A 159 5.76 32.69 9.59
CA GLN A 159 5.39 33.67 10.61
C GLN A 159 5.92 35.01 10.13
N SER A 160 5.05 35.86 9.62
CA SER A 160 5.36 37.27 9.43
C SER A 160 5.60 37.87 10.82
N SER A 161 6.86 38.04 11.18
CA SER A 161 7.25 38.86 12.32
C SER A 161 6.65 40.27 12.12
N PRO A 162 5.90 40.82 13.08
CA PRO A 162 5.44 42.21 12.97
C PRO A 162 6.66 43.11 13.12
N LEU A 163 7.09 43.71 12.01
CA LEU A 163 8.07 44.80 12.02
C LEU A 163 7.40 46.00 12.71
N ARG A 164 7.97 46.43 13.84
CA ARG A 164 7.70 47.74 14.43
C ARG A 164 8.14 48.81 13.44
N ASP A 165 7.19 49.69 13.13
CA ASP A 165 7.36 50.85 12.27
C ASP A 165 8.18 51.93 12.97
N GLN A 166 9.32 52.31 12.37
CA GLN A 166 9.95 53.63 12.54
C GLN A 166 10.59 54.06 11.20
N SER A 167 9.74 54.66 10.37
CA SER A 167 9.93 55.94 9.69
C SER A 167 11.27 56.29 8.98
N LEU A 168 11.06 56.63 7.69
CA LEU A 168 11.65 57.71 6.87
C LEU A 168 12.81 57.41 5.88
N SER A 169 12.43 57.64 4.61
CA SER A 169 13.20 58.23 3.50
C SER A 169 13.95 57.32 2.50
N ARG A 170 13.29 56.98 1.37
CA ARG A 170 13.58 57.44 -0.02
C ARG A 170 13.11 56.43 -1.09
N PRO A 171 12.84 56.91 -2.33
CA PRO A 171 12.23 56.11 -3.38
C PRO A 171 13.28 55.59 -4.38
N PHE A 172 13.30 54.29 -4.65
CA PHE A 172 13.79 53.75 -5.91
C PHE A 172 13.01 52.49 -6.28
N HIS A 173 12.48 52.49 -7.50
CA HIS A 173 11.85 51.33 -8.12
C HIS A 173 12.81 50.14 -8.13
N HIS A 174 12.38 49.02 -7.56
CA HIS A 174 12.77 47.71 -8.06
C HIS A 174 11.50 46.92 -8.36
N VAL A 175 11.20 46.82 -9.65
CA VAL A 175 10.25 45.85 -10.18
C VAL A 175 10.81 44.47 -9.89
N HIS A 176 10.32 43.80 -8.85
CA HIS A 176 10.42 42.35 -8.79
C HIS A 176 9.27 41.77 -9.61
N HIS A 177 9.59 41.42 -10.85
CA HIS A 177 8.96 40.29 -11.52
C HIS A 177 9.05 39.11 -10.55
N HIS A 178 7.95 38.77 -9.86
CA HIS A 178 7.76 37.41 -9.41
C HIS A 178 7.20 36.64 -10.59
N GLN A 179 8.17 36.14 -11.36
CA GLN A 179 8.00 35.11 -12.36
C GLN A 179 7.14 34.01 -11.74
N GLN A 180 5.96 33.89 -12.33
CA GLN A 180 5.10 32.73 -12.32
C GLN A 180 5.96 31.47 -12.56
N SER A 181 6.38 30.83 -11.48
CA SER A 181 6.82 29.44 -11.47
C SER A 181 5.63 28.66 -10.96
N ASP A 182 4.67 28.42 -11.86
CA ASP A 182 3.62 27.44 -11.61
C ASP A 182 4.28 26.18 -11.04
N ASP A 183 3.88 25.82 -9.82
CA ASP A 183 4.42 24.70 -9.05
C ASP A 183 4.44 23.45 -9.91
N VAL A 184 5.61 23.11 -10.43
CA VAL A 184 5.87 21.93 -11.26
C VAL A 184 5.32 20.65 -10.59
N ALA A 185 5.36 20.60 -9.26
CA ALA A 185 4.81 19.52 -8.45
C ALA A 185 3.26 19.44 -8.42
N VAL A 186 2.56 20.56 -8.63
CA VAL A 186 1.10 20.61 -8.76
C VAL A 186 0.69 20.21 -10.17
N VAL A 187 1.43 20.65 -11.18
CA VAL A 187 1.22 20.25 -12.59
C VAL A 187 1.39 18.74 -12.75
N TYR A 188 2.47 18.15 -12.22
CA TYR A 188 2.69 16.70 -12.28
C TYR A 188 1.61 15.88 -11.56
N LYS A 189 1.03 16.40 -10.48
CA LYS A 189 -0.09 15.72 -9.78
C LYS A 189 -1.36 15.76 -10.60
N LYS A 190 -1.67 16.91 -11.21
CA LYS A 190 -2.85 17.06 -12.06
C LYS A 190 -2.73 16.19 -13.30
N GLU A 191 -1.58 16.19 -13.97
CA GLU A 191 -1.33 15.36 -15.15
C GLU A 191 -1.37 13.85 -14.86
N ALA A 192 -0.85 13.42 -13.71
CA ALA A 192 -0.91 12.01 -13.30
C ALA A 192 -2.35 11.55 -13.02
N ILE A 193 -3.15 12.38 -12.34
CA ILE A 193 -4.57 12.09 -12.09
C ILE A 193 -5.34 12.06 -13.41
N ASP A 194 -5.13 13.05 -14.28
CA ASP A 194 -5.79 13.11 -15.59
C ASP A 194 -5.39 11.92 -16.47
N LYS A 195 -4.15 11.43 -16.36
CA LYS A 195 -3.69 10.22 -17.06
C LYS A 195 -4.40 8.97 -16.56
N VAL A 196 -4.50 8.78 -15.24
CA VAL A 196 -5.21 7.62 -14.65
C VAL A 196 -6.70 7.64 -15.02
N ILE A 197 -7.34 8.81 -15.00
CA ILE A 197 -8.75 8.94 -15.39
C ILE A 197 -8.95 8.56 -16.86
N ARG A 198 -8.05 9.00 -17.77
CA ARG A 198 -8.09 8.62 -19.19
C ARG A 198 -7.92 7.12 -19.38
N GLU A 199 -6.95 6.51 -18.69
CA GLU A 199 -6.66 5.08 -18.79
C GLU A 199 -7.83 4.22 -18.25
N LEU A 200 -8.44 4.63 -17.13
CA LEU A 200 -9.64 3.97 -16.59
C LEU A 200 -10.86 4.13 -17.52
N ALA A 201 -11.02 5.28 -18.17
CA ALA A 201 -12.08 5.52 -19.15
C ALA A 201 -11.90 4.64 -20.39
N GLU A 202 -10.66 4.51 -20.89
CA GLU A 202 -10.33 3.63 -22.02
C GLU A 202 -10.56 2.16 -21.70
N LEU A 203 -10.11 1.68 -20.54
CA LEU A 203 -10.36 0.30 -20.09
C LEU A 203 -11.84 0.01 -19.92
N SER A 204 -12.61 0.98 -19.42
CA SER A 204 -14.07 0.85 -19.30
C SER A 204 -14.74 0.78 -20.67
N LEU A 205 -14.31 1.60 -21.63
CA LEU A 205 -14.83 1.58 -23.00
C LEU A 205 -14.49 0.27 -23.71
N GLN A 206 -13.26 -0.24 -23.57
CA GLN A 206 -12.86 -1.52 -24.15
C GLN A 206 -13.69 -2.69 -23.61
N ARG A 207 -14.01 -2.69 -22.29
CA ARG A 207 -14.89 -3.70 -21.68
C ARG A 207 -16.31 -3.65 -22.24
N VAL A 208 -16.86 -2.44 -22.42
CA VAL A 208 -18.20 -2.25 -23.01
C VAL A 208 -18.23 -2.72 -24.46
N LEU A 209 -17.21 -2.36 -25.25
CA LEU A 209 -17.13 -2.74 -26.66
C LEU A 209 -17.00 -4.25 -26.83
N ARG A 210 -16.15 -4.91 -26.03
CA ARG A 210 -15.99 -6.37 -26.03
C ARG A 210 -17.32 -7.07 -25.73
N ARG A 211 -18.03 -6.61 -24.70
CA ARG A 211 -19.36 -7.15 -24.33
C ARG A 211 -20.39 -6.99 -25.46
N ARG A 212 -20.34 -5.86 -26.18
CA ARG A 212 -21.25 -5.61 -27.33
C ARG A 212 -20.94 -6.53 -28.51
N GLU A 213 -19.67 -6.83 -28.78
CA GLU A 213 -19.27 -7.77 -29.83
C GLU A 213 -19.65 -9.22 -29.49
N GLU A 214 -19.49 -9.63 -28.24
CA GLU A 214 -19.93 -10.95 -27.76
C GLU A 214 -21.44 -11.15 -27.92
N LEU A 215 -22.24 -10.12 -27.59
CA LEU A 215 -23.69 -10.14 -27.79
C LEU A 215 -24.07 -10.20 -29.28
N ARG A 216 -23.32 -9.49 -30.14
CA ARG A 216 -23.56 -9.51 -31.59
C ARG A 216 -23.24 -10.87 -32.22
N LYS A 217 -22.14 -11.50 -31.81
CA LYS A 217 -21.76 -12.86 -32.26
C LYS A 217 -22.79 -13.91 -31.86
N ARG A 218 -23.31 -13.83 -30.63
CA ARG A 218 -24.40 -14.71 -30.15
C ARG A 218 -25.72 -14.53 -30.92
N SER A 219 -25.98 -13.35 -31.47
CA SER A 219 -27.22 -13.07 -32.20
C SER A 219 -27.18 -13.47 -33.68
N THR A 220 -26.01 -13.83 -34.22
CA THR A 220 -25.83 -14.28 -35.61
C THR A 220 -25.69 -15.80 -35.74
N GLU A 221 -25.60 -16.53 -34.63
CA GLU A 221 -25.45 -17.99 -34.56
C GLU A 221 -26.75 -18.73 -34.16
N GLY A 222 -27.88 -18.02 -34.09
CA GLY A 222 -29.22 -18.59 -33.86
C GLY A 222 -30.21 -18.11 -34.91
#